data_AF-A0A355GHC2-F1
#
_entry.id   AF-A0A355GHC2-F1
#
_cell.length_a   1.000
_cell.length_b   1.000
_cell.length_c   1.000
_cell.angle_alpha   90.00
_cell.angle_beta   90.00
_cell.angle_gamma   90.00
#
_symmetry.space_group_name_H-M   'P 1'
#
loop_
_entity.id
_entity.type
_entity.pdbx_description
1 polymer ?
#
loop_
_entity_poly.entity_id
_entity_poly.type
_entity_poly.pdbx_seq_one_letter_code
_entity_poly.pdbx_strand_id
1 'polypeptide(L)'
;DGYLKADLDCGSWPQTARNRTVQIIRKGMPLHINGDQHLTSLSQYGSDAQRDSCWSFCTPAISAGYPRWWRPDEVGMPHENRPQHGLANTGEFIDGFGNKVYVYAVGNPEPASEKNRYDLAHQKGSGFGLVLIDPEKKTYTLNSFRFLVDATDGKTANQFPGWPVTIHQKENGGDNLIQ
;
A
#
# COMPACT_ATOMS: atom_id res chain seq x y z
N ASP A 1 4.76 -31.55 -1.25
CA ASP A 1 5.88 -30.57 -1.21
C ASP A 1 5.47 -29.23 -0.57
N GLY A 2 4.19 -28.85 -0.52
CA GLY A 2 3.73 -27.76 0.37
C GLY A 2 4.20 -26.36 -0.04
N TYR A 3 4.56 -26.18 -1.30
CA TYR A 3 5.01 -24.92 -1.87
C TYR A 3 3.89 -23.86 -1.86
N LEU A 4 4.13 -22.73 -1.17
CA LEU A 4 3.25 -21.57 -1.18
C LEU A 4 3.64 -20.64 -2.33
N LYS A 5 2.74 -20.46 -3.29
CA LYS A 5 2.99 -19.65 -4.49
C LYS A 5 2.95 -18.13 -4.22
N ALA A 6 2.04 -17.70 -3.36
CA ALA A 6 1.76 -16.29 -3.07
C ALA A 6 1.00 -16.17 -1.74
N ASP A 7 0.87 -14.94 -1.25
CA ASP A 7 0.15 -14.63 -0.01
C ASP A 7 -1.38 -14.78 -0.23
N LEU A 8 -1.97 -15.86 0.28
CA LEU A 8 -3.42 -16.09 0.14
C LEU A 8 -4.29 -15.14 0.99
N ASP A 9 -3.68 -14.35 1.88
CA ASP A 9 -4.39 -13.41 2.75
C ASP A 9 -4.61 -12.05 2.09
N CYS A 10 -3.98 -11.76 0.94
CA CYS A 10 -4.05 -10.44 0.30
C CYS A 10 -5.35 -10.17 -0.48
N GLY A 11 -6.28 -11.13 -0.54
CA GLY A 11 -7.54 -11.00 -1.29
C GLY A 11 -7.39 -10.99 -2.82
N SER A 12 -6.19 -11.26 -3.35
CA SER A 12 -5.90 -11.31 -4.80
C SER A 12 -6.37 -12.59 -5.51
N TRP A 13 -6.86 -13.59 -4.76
CA TRP A 13 -7.36 -14.86 -5.30
C TRP A 13 -8.81 -15.11 -4.88
N PRO A 14 -9.67 -15.68 -5.76
CA PRO A 14 -9.40 -16.02 -7.17
C PRO A 14 -9.47 -14.80 -8.09
N GLN A 15 -8.60 -14.77 -9.11
CA GLN A 15 -8.39 -13.63 -10.00
C GLN A 15 -9.68 -13.17 -10.70
N THR A 16 -10.54 -14.11 -11.11
CA THR A 16 -11.82 -13.79 -11.77
C THR A 16 -12.74 -12.98 -10.87
N ALA A 17 -12.89 -13.37 -9.60
CA ALA A 17 -13.74 -12.65 -8.66
C ALA A 17 -13.13 -11.30 -8.26
N ARG A 18 -11.80 -11.28 -8.05
CA ARG A 18 -11.05 -10.05 -7.79
C ARG A 18 -11.21 -9.04 -8.92
N ASN A 19 -10.96 -9.42 -10.16
CA ASN A 19 -11.02 -8.51 -11.31
C ASN A 19 -12.44 -8.01 -11.55
N ARG A 20 -13.46 -8.87 -11.41
CA ARG A 20 -14.87 -8.45 -11.47
C ARG A 20 -15.20 -7.41 -10.40
N THR A 21 -14.69 -7.59 -9.18
CA THR A 21 -14.87 -6.62 -8.09
C THR A 21 -14.23 -5.29 -8.44
N VAL A 22 -12.96 -5.30 -8.86
CA VAL A 22 -12.19 -4.11 -9.29
C VAL A 22 -12.90 -3.33 -10.41
N GLN A 23 -13.45 -4.03 -11.41
CA GLN A 23 -14.22 -3.42 -12.51
C GLN A 23 -15.57 -2.83 -12.06
N ILE A 24 -16.21 -3.40 -11.03
CA ILE A 24 -17.46 -2.85 -10.47
C ILE A 24 -17.17 -1.60 -9.65
N ILE A 25 -16.22 -1.69 -8.71
CA ILE A 25 -15.96 -0.61 -7.77
C ILE A 25 -15.34 0.62 -8.45
N ARG A 26 -14.55 0.44 -9.53
CA ARG A 26 -13.93 1.58 -10.26
C ARG A 26 -14.95 2.63 -10.71
N LYS A 27 -16.18 2.22 -11.00
CA LYS A 27 -17.27 3.12 -11.43
C LYS A 27 -17.66 4.13 -10.35
N GLY A 28 -17.51 3.75 -9.08
CA GLY A 28 -17.73 4.63 -7.94
C GLY A 28 -16.51 5.47 -7.56
N MET A 29 -15.36 5.23 -8.20
CA MET A 29 -14.08 5.87 -7.89
C MET A 29 -13.72 5.92 -6.38
N PRO A 30 -13.94 4.85 -5.60
CA PRO A 30 -13.64 4.87 -4.17
C PRO A 30 -12.14 4.82 -3.92
N LEU A 31 -11.71 5.44 -2.82
CA LEU A 31 -10.49 5.03 -2.13
C LEU A 31 -10.79 3.75 -1.33
N HIS A 32 -10.04 2.68 -1.57
CA HIS A 32 -10.16 1.46 -0.77
C HIS A 32 -9.21 1.53 0.43
N ILE A 33 -9.76 1.67 1.65
CA ILE A 33 -8.99 1.59 2.89
C ILE A 33 -9.12 0.18 3.44
N ASN A 34 -8.00 -0.47 3.75
CA ASN A 34 -7.98 -1.84 4.26
C ASN A 34 -6.86 -2.05 5.30
N GLY A 35 -6.78 -3.28 5.81
CA GLY A 35 -5.85 -3.70 6.85
C GLY A 35 -5.48 -5.18 6.70
N ASP A 36 -5.35 -5.89 7.82
CA ASP A 36 -4.99 -7.32 7.92
C ASP A 36 -3.54 -7.68 7.48
N GLN A 37 -3.03 -7.05 6.42
CA GLN A 37 -1.73 -7.40 5.82
C GLN A 37 -0.51 -7.13 6.71
N HIS A 38 -0.65 -6.43 7.84
CA HIS A 38 0.46 -6.03 8.72
C HIS A 38 1.61 -5.30 7.99
N LEU A 39 1.32 -4.71 6.83
CA LEU A 39 2.29 -4.02 5.98
C LEU A 39 1.60 -2.81 5.38
N THR A 40 1.98 -1.62 5.83
CA THR A 40 1.41 -0.42 5.22
C THR A 40 1.85 -0.32 3.78
N SER A 41 0.88 -0.15 2.89
CA SER A 41 1.13 -0.02 1.46
C SER A 41 0.10 0.92 0.84
N LEU A 42 0.58 1.67 -0.15
CA LEU A 42 -0.27 2.39 -1.08
C LEU A 42 -0.06 1.78 -2.45
N SER A 43 -1.11 1.17 -2.99
CA SER A 43 -1.09 0.56 -4.31
C SER A 43 -2.33 0.95 -5.11
N GLN A 44 -2.25 0.85 -6.42
CA GLN A 44 -3.36 1.07 -7.32
C GLN A 44 -3.69 -0.21 -8.05
N TYR A 45 -4.98 -0.57 -8.06
CA TYR A 45 -5.43 -1.78 -8.72
C TYR A 45 -5.45 -1.61 -10.23
N GLY A 46 -4.98 -2.65 -10.93
CA GLY A 46 -5.21 -2.84 -12.36
C GLY A 46 -6.05 -4.09 -12.62
N SER A 47 -7.04 -4.00 -13.50
CA SER A 47 -7.86 -5.12 -13.97
C SER A 47 -7.60 -5.43 -15.44
N ASP A 48 -7.98 -4.51 -16.32
CA ASP A 48 -7.78 -4.59 -17.76
C ASP A 48 -6.37 -4.07 -18.10
N ALA A 49 -5.99 -2.92 -17.55
CA ALA A 49 -4.68 -2.30 -17.67
C ALA A 49 -4.05 -2.01 -16.29
N GLN A 50 -2.76 -1.66 -16.25
CA GLN A 50 -2.17 -1.11 -15.03
C GLN A 50 -2.90 0.17 -14.66
N ARG A 51 -3.12 0.38 -13.35
CA ARG A 51 -3.63 1.66 -12.81
C ARG A 51 -4.97 2.11 -13.41
N ASP A 52 -5.85 1.16 -13.71
CA ASP A 52 -7.17 1.43 -14.32
C ASP A 52 -8.32 1.44 -13.31
N SER A 53 -7.99 1.45 -12.01
CA SER A 53 -8.96 1.36 -10.92
C SER A 53 -8.41 1.97 -9.62
N CYS A 54 -9.10 1.69 -8.53
CA CYS A 54 -8.97 2.33 -7.23
C CYS A 54 -7.55 2.26 -6.65
N TRP A 55 -7.17 3.34 -5.98
CA TRP A 55 -6.14 3.33 -4.96
C TRP A 55 -6.60 2.49 -3.77
N SER A 56 -5.66 1.74 -3.22
CA SER A 56 -5.77 0.88 -2.05
C SER A 56 -4.74 1.32 -1.03
N PHE A 57 -5.21 1.85 0.09
CA PHE A 57 -4.37 2.20 1.22
C PHE A 57 -4.55 1.16 2.33
N CYS A 58 -3.57 0.25 2.44
CA CYS A 58 -3.45 -0.61 3.61
C CYS A 58 -2.79 0.20 4.72
N THR A 59 -3.55 0.53 5.74
CA THR A 59 -3.02 1.27 6.89
C THR A 59 -2.07 0.38 7.70
N PRO A 60 -1.03 0.94 8.34
CA PRO A 60 -0.22 0.18 9.28
C PRO A 60 -1.11 -0.31 10.45
N ALA A 61 -0.80 -1.50 10.96
CA ALA A 61 -1.44 -1.99 12.18
C ALA A 61 -0.89 -1.26 13.40
N ILE A 62 -1.75 -0.88 14.35
CA ILE A 62 -1.33 -0.25 15.62
C ILE A 62 -0.27 -1.08 16.34
N SER A 63 -0.40 -2.41 16.26
CA SER A 63 0.58 -3.36 16.77
C SER A 63 0.67 -4.53 15.80
N ALA A 64 1.67 -4.50 14.92
CA ALA A 64 1.93 -5.60 14.00
C ALA A 64 2.42 -6.84 14.77
N GLY A 65 1.71 -7.95 14.62
CA GLY A 65 2.07 -9.23 15.24
C GLY A 65 3.25 -9.88 14.52
N TYR A 66 2.93 -10.66 13.49
CA TYR A 66 3.89 -11.19 12.52
C TYR A 66 4.12 -10.15 11.40
N PRO A 67 5.36 -9.71 11.16
CA PRO A 67 5.69 -8.79 10.07
C PRO A 67 5.56 -9.47 8.70
N ARG A 68 5.04 -8.74 7.71
CA ARG A 68 5.08 -9.11 6.29
C ARG A 68 6.00 -8.15 5.54
N TRP A 69 6.51 -8.59 4.39
CA TRP A 69 7.40 -7.80 3.54
C TRP A 69 6.98 -7.86 2.08
N TRP A 70 7.25 -6.77 1.37
CA TRP A 70 7.19 -6.66 -0.07
C TRP A 70 8.57 -6.25 -0.59
N ARG A 71 9.35 -7.23 -1.08
CA ARG A 71 10.75 -7.04 -1.49
C ARG A 71 11.02 -7.52 -2.93
N PRO A 72 10.20 -7.11 -3.92
CA PRO A 72 10.35 -7.55 -5.30
C PRO A 72 11.71 -7.20 -5.91
N ASP A 73 12.32 -6.07 -5.53
CA ASP A 73 13.61 -5.64 -6.07
C ASP A 73 14.73 -6.62 -5.67
N GLU A 74 14.71 -7.10 -4.42
CA GLU A 74 15.70 -8.05 -3.88
C GLU A 74 15.67 -9.41 -4.60
N VAL A 75 14.50 -9.82 -5.10
CA VAL A 75 14.31 -11.10 -5.80
C VAL A 75 14.27 -10.95 -7.32
N GLY A 76 14.59 -9.76 -7.84
CA GLY A 76 14.64 -9.48 -9.29
C GLY A 76 13.29 -9.60 -9.99
N MET A 77 12.19 -9.34 -9.29
CA MET A 77 10.85 -9.38 -9.88
C MET A 77 10.69 -8.28 -10.94
N PRO A 78 10.30 -8.61 -12.19
CA PRO A 78 10.14 -7.64 -13.25
C PRO A 78 9.12 -6.56 -12.89
N HIS A 79 9.45 -5.32 -13.19
CA HIS A 79 8.60 -4.16 -12.96
C HIS A 79 8.97 -3.00 -13.86
N GLU A 80 8.01 -2.10 -14.05
CA GLU A 80 8.15 -0.89 -14.87
C GLU A 80 7.63 0.33 -14.11
N ASN A 81 7.78 1.52 -14.68
CA ASN A 81 7.08 2.74 -14.23
C ASN A 81 7.20 3.00 -12.72
N ARG A 82 8.42 2.92 -12.17
CA ARG A 82 8.71 3.28 -10.78
C ARG A 82 8.25 4.74 -10.52
N PRO A 83 7.58 5.03 -9.39
CA PRO A 83 7.15 6.38 -9.08
C PRO A 83 8.30 7.39 -9.05
N GLN A 84 7.98 8.66 -9.27
CA GLN A 84 8.98 9.74 -9.40
C GLN A 84 9.90 9.85 -8.17
N HIS A 85 9.40 9.53 -6.96
CA HIS A 85 10.21 9.55 -5.74
C HIS A 85 11.29 8.44 -5.71
N GLY A 86 11.26 7.47 -6.62
CA GLY A 86 12.32 6.48 -6.82
C GLY A 86 12.58 5.55 -5.64
N LEU A 87 11.59 5.33 -4.77
CA LEU A 87 11.76 4.48 -3.59
C LEU A 87 11.92 3.03 -4.03
N ALA A 88 12.57 2.19 -3.22
CA ALA A 88 12.70 0.76 -3.49
C ALA A 88 11.33 0.05 -3.42
N ASN A 89 11.19 -1.08 -4.11
CA ASN A 89 10.01 -1.96 -4.12
C ASN A 89 8.72 -1.31 -4.63
N THR A 90 8.83 -0.38 -5.57
CA THR A 90 7.70 0.40 -6.13
C THR A 90 7.73 0.38 -7.65
N GLY A 91 6.57 0.58 -8.27
CA GLY A 91 6.37 0.47 -9.72
C GLY A 91 5.17 -0.41 -10.08
N GLU A 92 5.03 -0.70 -11.36
CA GLU A 92 4.02 -1.58 -11.93
C GLU A 92 4.52 -3.02 -11.94
N PHE A 93 3.80 -3.90 -11.25
CA PHE A 93 4.11 -5.31 -11.10
C PHE A 93 2.95 -6.19 -11.60
N ILE A 94 3.28 -7.46 -11.86
CA ILE A 94 2.33 -8.56 -11.95
C ILE A 94 2.49 -9.40 -10.68
N ASP A 95 1.50 -9.39 -9.77
CA ASP A 95 1.60 -10.05 -8.46
C ASP A 95 1.70 -11.59 -8.55
N GLY A 96 1.89 -12.27 -7.40
CA GLY A 96 2.03 -13.73 -7.35
C GLY A 96 0.81 -14.52 -7.86
N PHE A 97 -0.35 -13.89 -8.02
CA PHE A 97 -1.54 -14.46 -8.65
C PHE A 97 -1.73 -13.99 -10.10
N GLY A 98 -0.86 -13.15 -10.65
CA GLY A 98 -0.96 -12.65 -12.01
C GLY A 98 -1.80 -11.36 -12.14
N ASN A 99 -2.12 -10.68 -11.04
CA ASN A 99 -2.87 -9.42 -11.10
C ASN A 99 -1.95 -8.23 -11.35
N LYS A 100 -2.48 -7.24 -12.08
CA LYS A 100 -1.81 -5.95 -12.28
C LYS A 100 -1.93 -5.11 -11.01
N VAL A 101 -0.79 -4.65 -10.50
CA VAL A 101 -0.73 -3.78 -9.33
C VAL A 101 0.39 -2.76 -9.50
N TYR A 102 0.07 -1.50 -9.27
CA TYR A 102 1.06 -0.44 -9.15
C TYR A 102 1.30 -0.18 -7.67
N VAL A 103 2.51 -0.38 -7.18
CA VAL A 103 2.89 -0.12 -5.80
C VAL A 103 3.57 1.25 -5.77
N TYR A 104 2.93 2.23 -5.13
CA TYR A 104 3.47 3.59 -4.99
C TYR A 104 4.40 3.69 -3.79
N ALA A 105 3.98 3.18 -2.63
CA ALA A 105 4.80 3.20 -1.41
C ALA A 105 4.54 1.98 -0.55
N VAL A 106 5.57 1.54 0.18
CA VAL A 106 5.49 0.42 1.11
C VAL A 106 6.35 0.68 2.36
N GLY A 107 5.77 0.46 3.53
CA GLY A 107 6.47 0.56 4.82
C GLY A 107 7.06 -0.78 5.23
N ASN A 108 8.03 -1.30 4.48
CA ASN A 108 8.70 -2.55 4.82
C ASN A 108 9.30 -2.50 6.23
N PRO A 109 9.04 -3.50 7.08
CA PRO A 109 9.60 -3.54 8.42
C PRO A 109 11.08 -3.87 8.44
N GLU A 110 11.71 -3.63 9.57
CA GLU A 110 13.05 -4.09 9.91
C GLU A 110 12.99 -5.48 10.55
N PRO A 111 14.08 -6.26 10.48
CA PRO A 111 14.18 -7.51 11.23
C PRO A 111 13.92 -7.27 12.72
N ALA A 112 12.94 -7.98 13.27
CA ALA A 112 12.53 -7.87 14.66
C ALA A 112 13.57 -8.51 15.60
N SER A 113 14.33 -7.68 16.32
CA SER A 113 15.41 -8.07 17.22
C SER A 113 15.36 -7.41 18.59
N GLU A 114 14.62 -6.31 18.73
CA GLU A 114 14.56 -5.54 19.97
C GLU A 114 13.81 -6.27 21.09
N LYS A 115 14.30 -6.10 22.32
CA LYS A 115 13.67 -6.67 23.52
C LYS A 115 12.54 -5.79 24.06
N ASN A 116 12.68 -4.48 23.94
CA ASN A 116 11.65 -3.54 24.35
C ASN A 116 10.46 -3.63 23.37
N ARG A 117 9.25 -3.81 23.91
CA ARG A 117 8.05 -4.00 23.08
C ARG A 117 7.71 -2.80 22.18
N TYR A 118 8.08 -1.59 22.57
CA TYR A 118 7.83 -0.37 21.80
C TYR A 118 8.81 -0.26 20.64
N ASP A 119 10.11 -0.45 20.91
CA ASP A 119 11.15 -0.48 19.87
C ASP A 119 10.90 -1.64 18.88
N LEU A 120 10.48 -2.80 19.40
CA LEU A 120 10.06 -3.94 18.59
C LEU A 120 8.84 -3.61 17.71
N ALA A 121 7.87 -2.84 18.20
CA ALA A 121 6.72 -2.41 17.41
C ALA A 121 7.14 -1.48 16.26
N HIS A 122 8.14 -0.61 16.49
CA HIS A 122 8.76 0.19 15.42
C HIS A 122 9.42 -0.69 14.36
N GLN A 123 10.25 -1.67 14.77
CA GLN A 123 10.90 -2.60 13.82
C GLN A 123 9.87 -3.36 13.00
N LYS A 124 8.77 -3.82 13.61
CA LYS A 124 7.69 -4.54 12.93
C LYS A 124 6.80 -3.68 12.04
N GLY A 125 7.09 -2.37 11.90
CA GLY A 125 6.31 -1.47 11.04
C GLY A 125 4.93 -1.14 11.61
N SER A 126 4.79 -1.15 12.94
CA SER A 126 3.53 -0.73 13.58
C SER A 126 3.30 0.77 13.41
N GLY A 127 2.05 1.20 13.46
CA GLY A 127 1.67 2.59 13.21
C GLY A 127 0.17 2.81 13.07
N PHE A 128 -0.22 3.95 12.52
CA PHE A 128 -1.62 4.22 12.16
C PHE A 128 -1.76 5.01 10.86
N GLY A 129 -2.89 4.84 10.19
CA GLY A 129 -3.26 5.64 9.01
C GLY A 129 -4.15 6.81 9.39
N LEU A 130 -3.99 7.94 8.70
CA LEU A 130 -4.91 9.07 8.73
C LEU A 130 -5.23 9.52 7.31
N VAL A 131 -6.53 9.60 6.99
CA VAL A 131 -7.01 10.08 5.68
C VAL A 131 -7.77 11.38 5.89
N LEU A 132 -7.28 12.45 5.28
CA LEU A 132 -7.99 13.72 5.21
C LEU A 132 -8.74 13.79 3.88
N ILE A 133 -10.05 14.04 3.93
CA ILE A 133 -10.91 14.07 2.75
C ILE A 133 -11.35 15.50 2.51
N ASP A 134 -11.05 16.04 1.34
CA ASP A 134 -11.57 17.33 0.87
C ASP A 134 -12.70 17.04 -0.14
N PRO A 135 -13.98 17.21 0.23
CA PRO A 135 -15.10 16.90 -0.66
C PRO A 135 -15.28 17.92 -1.78
N GLU A 136 -14.80 19.16 -1.62
CA GLU A 136 -14.89 20.20 -2.64
C GLU A 136 -13.86 19.95 -3.75
N LYS A 137 -12.60 19.71 -3.35
CA LYS A 137 -11.50 19.38 -4.29
C LYS A 137 -11.51 17.94 -4.74
N LYS A 138 -12.26 17.07 -4.06
CA LYS A 138 -12.34 15.62 -4.29
C LYS A 138 -10.97 14.96 -4.17
N THR A 139 -10.24 15.29 -3.12
CA THR A 139 -8.90 14.75 -2.85
C THR A 139 -8.87 13.98 -1.54
N TYR A 140 -7.91 13.04 -1.47
CA TYR A 140 -7.60 12.26 -0.28
C TYR A 140 -6.13 12.48 0.05
N THR A 141 -5.85 13.10 1.19
CA THR A 141 -4.47 13.16 1.73
C THR A 141 -4.26 11.99 2.66
N LEU A 142 -3.45 11.05 2.21
CA LEU A 142 -3.12 9.82 2.93
C LEU A 142 -1.86 10.07 3.75
N ASN A 143 -1.92 9.71 5.04
CA ASN A 143 -0.80 9.74 5.95
C ASN A 143 -0.62 8.35 6.55
N SER A 144 0.63 7.89 6.63
CA SER A 144 1.00 6.62 7.24
C SER A 144 2.03 6.91 8.33
N PHE A 145 1.55 7.03 9.57
CA PHE A 145 2.39 7.36 10.72
C PHE A 145 2.97 6.11 11.35
N ARG A 146 4.20 6.24 11.84
CA ARG A 146 4.87 5.23 12.66
C ARG A 146 4.22 5.15 14.04
N PHE A 147 4.47 4.05 14.73
CA PHE A 147 3.98 3.83 16.08
C PHE A 147 4.48 4.91 17.06
N LEU A 148 3.63 5.30 18.02
CA LEU A 148 4.00 6.17 19.15
C LEU A 148 4.72 7.48 18.76
N VAL A 149 4.29 8.13 17.68
CA VAL A 149 4.79 9.44 17.25
C VAL A 149 3.79 10.56 17.54
N ASP A 150 4.28 11.80 17.60
CA ASP A 150 3.44 12.99 17.57
C ASP A 150 3.10 13.34 16.11
N ALA A 151 1.85 13.11 15.70
CA ALA A 151 1.39 13.44 14.34
C ALA A 151 1.21 14.94 14.08
N THR A 152 1.37 15.80 15.10
CA THR A 152 1.15 17.24 15.00
C THR A 152 2.43 18.06 14.86
N ASP A 153 3.60 17.45 15.05
CA ASP A 153 4.89 18.14 15.06
C ASP A 153 5.48 18.41 13.65
N GLY A 154 4.85 17.88 12.60
CA GLY A 154 5.24 18.08 11.21
C GLY A 154 6.52 17.35 10.78
N LYS A 155 7.09 16.46 11.61
CA LYS A 155 8.33 15.75 11.26
C LYS A 155 8.06 14.66 10.24
N THR A 156 8.72 14.73 9.10
CA THR A 156 8.64 13.71 8.03
C THR A 156 9.08 12.33 8.50
N ALA A 157 10.04 12.25 9.43
CA ALA A 157 10.50 11.00 10.04
C ALA A 157 9.41 10.25 10.82
N ASN A 158 8.31 10.92 11.21
CA ASN A 158 7.19 10.29 11.89
C ASN A 158 6.31 9.47 10.94
N GLN A 159 6.50 9.59 9.62
CA GLN A 159 5.78 8.80 8.62
C GLN A 159 6.65 7.68 8.01
N PHE A 160 5.99 6.71 7.41
CA PHE A 160 6.65 5.76 6.53
C PHE A 160 7.08 6.46 5.22
N PRO A 161 8.17 6.01 4.56
CA PRO A 161 8.62 6.61 3.30
C PRO A 161 7.54 6.57 2.22
N GLY A 162 7.36 7.69 1.50
CA GLY A 162 6.33 7.84 0.46
C GLY A 162 5.04 8.51 0.95
N TRP A 163 4.91 8.78 2.25
CA TRP A 163 3.83 9.58 2.83
C TRP A 163 4.36 10.90 3.44
N PRO A 164 3.52 11.95 3.54
CA PRO A 164 2.14 12.00 3.09
C PRO A 164 2.02 12.10 1.56
N VAL A 165 0.88 11.66 1.03
CA VAL A 165 0.57 11.73 -0.41
C VAL A 165 -0.88 12.15 -0.62
N THR A 166 -1.11 13.03 -1.59
CA THR A 166 -2.46 13.47 -1.97
C THR A 166 -2.83 12.88 -3.32
N ILE A 167 -3.95 12.17 -3.36
CA ILE A 167 -4.55 11.64 -4.59
C ILE A 167 -5.89 12.30 -4.87
N HIS A 168 -6.33 12.25 -6.12
CA HIS A 168 -7.61 12.77 -6.58
C HIS A 168 -8.60 11.63 -6.82
N GLN A 169 -9.88 11.86 -6.55
CA GLN A 169 -10.94 10.86 -6.76
C GLN A 169 -10.91 10.27 -8.17
N LYS A 170 -10.66 11.08 -9.20
CA LYS A 170 -10.64 10.63 -10.59
C LYS A 170 -9.53 9.60 -10.89
N GLU A 171 -8.45 9.57 -10.11
CA GLU A 171 -7.40 8.56 -10.23
C GLU A 171 -7.95 7.16 -9.90
N ASN A 172 -8.96 7.05 -9.03
CA ASN A 172 -9.63 5.78 -8.74
C ASN A 172 -10.49 5.26 -9.91
N GLY A 173 -10.67 6.06 -10.96
CA GLY A 173 -11.28 5.67 -12.24
C GLY A 173 -10.26 5.47 -13.37
N GLY A 174 -8.96 5.62 -13.09
CA GLY A 174 -7.88 5.48 -14.06
C GLY A 174 -7.34 6.78 -14.68
N ASP A 175 -7.85 7.95 -14.27
CA ASP A 175 -7.31 9.26 -14.69
C ASP A 175 -6.12 9.64 -13.79
N ASN A 176 -5.00 8.96 -14.00
CA ASN A 176 -3.81 8.97 -13.17
C ASN A 176 -3.05 10.29 -13.22
N LEU A 177 -2.79 10.91 -12.06
CA LEU A 177 -2.11 12.20 -11.96
C LEU A 177 -0.74 12.11 -11.30
N ILE A 178 -0.61 11.33 -10.23
CA ILE A 178 0.68 11.13 -9.59
C ILE A 178 1.51 10.11 -10.38
N GLN A 179 2.80 10.38 -10.59
CA GLN A 179 3.68 9.55 -11.40
C GLN A 179 4.62 8.70 -10.58
#